data_AF-A0A3A6U529-F1
#
_entry.id   AF-A0A3A6U529-F1
#
_cell.length_a   1.000
_cell.length_b   1.000
_cell.length_c   1.000
_cell.angle_alpha   90.00
_cell.angle_beta   90.00
_cell.angle_gamma   90.00
#
_symmetry.space_group_name_H-M   'P 1'
#
loop_
_entity.id
_entity.type
_entity.pdbx_description
1 polymer ?
#
loop_
_entity_poly.entity_id
_entity_poly.type
_entity_poly.pdbx_seq_one_letter_code
_entity_poly.pdbx_strand_id
1 'polypeptide(L)'
;MKKIRKKTDKLVDELIDLRSSRKSIDDFCSSHQINFYENCRLMHSFVSNDEKNKDLLIIAYRQYYVFLVSCWETFFRDVFVYIHTKNENLTNRLLKKMKPAADTFDECDIALSELLSKSFNFQNVKDLEEAFDDLWGGSFLQNICTTDIGTCGISGQVSGEFVVNNFFDDWHEVVNKTFSIRHKVVHDANYRPEVDIQFIQKAEAIFLLIPQVATHFIAQKFSFKRIAFSKNGQYLPYIFTVSEILSDDWVVID
;
A
#
# COMPACT_ATOMS: atom_id res chain seq x y z
N MET A 1 5.19 -0.45 -24.01
CA MET A 1 4.24 -1.56 -23.80
C MET A 1 4.90 -2.56 -22.86
N LYS A 2 4.32 -2.78 -21.68
CA LYS A 2 4.86 -3.72 -20.69
C LYS A 2 4.75 -5.16 -21.18
N LYS A 3 5.80 -5.95 -20.97
CA LYS A 3 5.84 -7.37 -21.31
C LYS A 3 5.60 -8.18 -20.04
N ILE A 4 4.86 -9.27 -20.15
CA ILE A 4 4.78 -10.24 -19.06
C ILE A 4 6.17 -10.82 -18.83
N ARG A 5 6.60 -10.93 -17.57
CA ARG A 5 7.86 -11.58 -17.24
C ARG A 5 7.83 -13.03 -17.72
N LYS A 6 8.90 -13.46 -18.39
CA LYS A 6 9.05 -14.86 -18.79
C LYS A 6 9.04 -15.72 -17.53
N LYS A 7 8.25 -16.80 -17.57
CA LYS A 7 8.19 -17.80 -16.52
C LYS A 7 9.57 -18.47 -16.36
N THR A 8 10.07 -18.50 -15.13
CA THR A 8 11.30 -19.20 -14.73
C THR A 8 11.07 -19.84 -13.37
N ASP A 9 11.77 -20.91 -13.02
CA ASP A 9 11.60 -21.60 -11.72
C ASP A 9 11.81 -20.62 -10.56
N LYS A 10 12.80 -19.74 -10.65
CA LYS A 10 13.03 -18.67 -9.67
C LYS A 10 11.82 -17.74 -9.48
N LEU A 11 11.14 -17.39 -10.58
CA LEU A 11 9.93 -16.55 -10.50
C LEU A 11 8.78 -17.32 -9.87
N VAL A 12 8.70 -18.63 -10.13
CA VAL A 12 7.68 -19.50 -9.54
C VAL A 12 7.87 -19.58 -8.03
N ASP A 13 9.09 -19.86 -7.57
CA ASP A 13 9.43 -19.90 -6.14
C ASP A 13 9.12 -18.56 -5.44
N GLU A 14 9.52 -17.44 -6.05
CA GLU A 14 9.24 -16.09 -5.52
C GLU A 14 7.74 -15.85 -5.33
N LEU A 15 6.91 -16.28 -6.28
CA LEU A 15 5.46 -16.11 -6.21
C LEU A 15 4.81 -17.02 -5.15
N ILE A 16 5.33 -18.23 -4.98
CA ILE A 16 4.90 -19.15 -3.91
C ILE A 16 5.24 -18.56 -2.53
N ASP A 17 6.44 -17.99 -2.36
CA ASP A 17 6.87 -17.34 -1.11
C ASP A 17 5.99 -16.11 -0.77
N LEU A 18 5.70 -15.28 -1.78
CA LEU A 18 4.81 -14.13 -1.64
C LEU A 18 3.39 -14.55 -1.24
N ARG A 19 2.85 -15.62 -1.84
CA ARG A 19 1.53 -16.14 -1.46
C ARG A 19 1.54 -16.71 -0.05
N SER A 20 2.57 -17.47 0.31
CA SER A 20 2.69 -18.14 1.61
C SER A 20 2.80 -17.14 2.75
N SER A 21 3.55 -16.05 2.56
CA SER A 21 3.68 -14.98 3.57
C SER A 21 2.41 -14.15 3.76
N ARG A 22 1.56 -14.02 2.72
CA ARG A 22 0.29 -13.28 2.78
C ARG A 22 -0.80 -13.96 3.62
N LYS A 23 -0.75 -15.30 3.77
CA LYS A 23 -1.83 -16.15 4.29
C LYS A 23 -3.10 -16.15 3.40
N SER A 24 -3.82 -15.03 3.31
CA SER A 24 -5.03 -14.89 2.48
C SER A 24 -4.97 -13.64 1.61
N ILE A 25 -5.44 -13.74 0.37
CA ILE A 25 -5.59 -12.57 -0.49
C ILE A 25 -6.65 -11.59 0.02
N ASP A 26 -7.58 -12.04 0.85
CA ASP A 26 -8.61 -11.18 1.43
C ASP A 26 -8.10 -10.37 2.65
N ASP A 27 -6.86 -10.62 3.11
CA ASP A 27 -6.31 -9.98 4.32
C ASP A 27 -5.37 -8.81 4.00
N PHE A 28 -5.30 -8.33 2.74
CA PHE A 28 -4.33 -7.28 2.36
C PHE A 28 -4.49 -5.98 3.17
N CYS A 29 -5.73 -5.64 3.55
CA CYS A 29 -6.03 -4.44 4.33
C CYS A 29 -5.51 -4.58 5.78
N SER A 30 -5.97 -5.62 6.49
CA SER A 30 -5.55 -5.90 7.86
C SER A 30 -4.04 -6.13 7.95
N SER A 31 -3.46 -6.83 6.98
CA SER A 31 -2.00 -7.04 6.89
C SER A 31 -1.26 -5.71 6.74
N HIS A 32 -1.74 -4.77 5.92
CA HIS A 32 -1.13 -3.44 5.80
C HIS A 32 -1.18 -2.69 7.14
N GLN A 33 -2.32 -2.67 7.82
CA GLN A 33 -2.47 -1.98 9.11
C GLN A 33 -1.61 -2.58 10.21
N ILE A 34 -1.53 -3.91 10.31
CA ILE A 34 -0.68 -4.61 11.28
C ILE A 34 0.80 -4.31 11.01
N ASN A 35 1.24 -4.39 9.75
CA ASN A 35 2.61 -4.05 9.39
C ASN A 35 2.93 -2.58 9.71
N PHE A 36 1.98 -1.67 9.49
CA PHE A 36 2.10 -0.27 9.89
C PHE A 36 2.21 -0.09 11.40
N TYR A 37 1.35 -0.75 12.16
CA TYR A 37 1.38 -0.74 13.62
C TYR A 37 2.74 -1.11 14.20
N GLU A 38 3.28 -2.26 13.80
CA GLU A 38 4.55 -2.76 14.34
C GLU A 38 5.72 -1.81 14.04
N ASN A 39 5.82 -1.33 12.80
CA ASN A 39 6.95 -0.52 12.36
C ASN A 39 6.84 0.96 12.79
N CYS A 40 5.63 1.53 12.84
CA CYS A 40 5.43 2.88 13.35
C CYS A 40 5.74 2.95 14.84
N ARG A 41 5.24 1.99 15.65
CA ARG A 41 5.58 1.95 17.08
C ARG A 41 7.08 1.86 17.32
N LEU A 42 7.77 1.02 16.54
CA LEU A 42 9.22 0.91 16.61
C LEU A 42 9.90 2.25 16.30
N MET A 43 9.56 2.89 15.18
CA MET A 43 10.16 4.17 14.79
C MET A 43 9.91 5.28 15.83
N HIS A 44 8.68 5.41 16.32
CA HIS A 44 8.31 6.41 17.32
C HIS A 44 9.00 6.17 18.67
N SER A 45 9.33 4.92 19.01
CA SER A 45 10.15 4.62 20.20
C SER A 45 11.59 5.15 20.11
N PHE A 46 12.14 5.33 18.91
CA PHE A 46 13.44 5.98 18.71
C PHE A 46 13.35 7.50 18.78
N VAL A 47 12.22 8.08 18.36
CA VAL A 47 11.99 9.53 18.41
C VAL A 47 11.73 10.00 19.85
N SER A 48 11.04 9.21 20.66
CA SER A 48 10.72 9.56 22.05
C SER A 48 11.89 9.38 23.04
N ASN A 49 12.96 8.70 22.64
CA ASN A 49 14.12 8.45 23.49
C ASN A 49 15.18 9.54 23.28
N ASP A 50 15.13 10.56 24.14
CA ASP A 50 15.99 11.76 24.09
C ASP A 50 17.49 11.45 24.04
N GLU A 51 18.16 12.11 23.09
CA GLU A 51 19.60 12.36 22.87
C GLU A 51 20.62 11.21 22.87
N LYS A 52 20.37 10.07 23.51
CA LYS A 52 21.42 9.06 23.75
C LYS A 52 21.81 8.20 22.53
N ASN A 53 21.08 8.30 21.41
CA ASN A 53 21.26 7.37 20.31
C ASN A 53 20.96 7.97 18.92
N LYS A 54 21.54 9.15 18.61
CA LYS A 54 21.41 9.79 17.28
C LYS A 54 21.79 8.85 16.12
N ASP A 55 22.82 8.02 16.30
CA ASP A 55 23.24 7.04 15.28
C ASP A 55 22.18 5.95 15.07
N LEU A 56 21.57 5.43 16.15
CA LEU A 56 20.48 4.46 16.01
C LEU A 56 19.24 5.10 15.39
N LEU A 57 18.92 6.35 15.72
CA LEU A 57 17.82 7.07 15.08
C LEU A 57 18.06 7.20 13.57
N ILE A 58 19.29 7.54 13.13
CA ILE A 58 19.63 7.61 11.71
C ILE A 58 19.48 6.24 11.02
N ILE A 59 19.90 5.16 11.68
CA ILE A 59 19.75 3.79 11.16
C ILE A 59 18.27 3.41 11.07
N ALA A 60 17.50 3.64 12.13
CA ALA A 60 16.07 3.37 12.19
C ALA A 60 15.35 4.16 11.10
N TYR A 61 15.67 5.44 10.93
CA TYR A 61 15.12 6.31 9.90
C TYR A 61 15.34 5.78 8.48
N ARG A 62 16.53 5.23 8.17
CA ARG A 62 16.78 4.59 6.87
C ARG A 62 15.93 3.35 6.67
N GLN A 63 15.87 2.49 7.68
CA GLN A 63 15.06 1.27 7.61
C GLN A 63 13.57 1.60 7.52
N TYR A 64 13.15 2.69 8.13
CA TYR A 64 11.76 3.12 8.10
C TYR A 64 11.31 3.54 6.69
N TYR A 65 12.17 4.20 5.88
CA TYR A 65 11.89 4.39 4.45
C TYR A 65 11.76 3.08 3.67
N VAL A 66 12.63 2.12 3.96
CA VAL A 66 12.55 0.79 3.32
C VAL A 66 11.23 0.13 3.67
N PHE A 67 10.84 0.18 4.94
CA PHE A 67 9.56 -0.30 5.43
C PHE A 67 8.38 0.37 4.71
N LEU A 68 8.28 1.71 4.73
CA LEU A 68 7.14 2.45 4.14
C LEU A 68 6.92 2.03 2.68
N VAL A 69 7.98 2.03 1.89
CA VAL A 69 7.90 1.67 0.46
C VAL A 69 7.62 0.18 0.25
N SER A 70 8.16 -0.71 1.08
CA SER A 70 7.91 -2.15 0.96
C SER A 70 6.47 -2.52 1.36
N CYS A 71 5.93 -1.85 2.38
CA CYS A 71 4.55 -2.00 2.82
C CYS A 71 3.58 -1.49 1.73
N TRP A 72 3.87 -0.33 1.15
CA TRP A 72 3.15 0.21 0.00
C TRP A 72 3.15 -0.72 -1.20
N GLU A 73 4.33 -1.19 -1.62
CA GLU A 73 4.46 -2.08 -2.77
C GLU A 73 3.66 -3.37 -2.56
N THR A 74 3.76 -3.94 -1.37
CA THR A 74 3.06 -5.18 -1.02
C THR A 74 1.56 -5.00 -1.01
N PHE A 75 1.07 -3.92 -0.39
CA PHE A 75 -0.35 -3.59 -0.40
C PHE A 75 -0.90 -3.46 -1.83
N PHE A 76 -0.29 -2.64 -2.69
CA PHE A 76 -0.82 -2.41 -4.04
C PHE A 76 -0.67 -3.63 -4.94
N ARG A 77 0.38 -4.43 -4.76
CA ARG A 77 0.50 -5.73 -5.44
C ARG A 77 -0.64 -6.67 -5.05
N ASP A 78 -0.96 -6.74 -3.77
CA ASP A 78 -2.00 -7.65 -3.29
C ASP A 78 -3.40 -7.18 -3.68
N VAL A 79 -3.64 -5.86 -3.65
CA VAL A 79 -4.83 -5.24 -4.23
C VAL A 79 -4.98 -5.60 -5.71
N PHE A 80 -3.90 -5.48 -6.49
CA PHE A 80 -3.90 -5.86 -7.90
C PHE A 80 -4.28 -7.33 -8.09
N VAL A 81 -3.65 -8.23 -7.32
CA VAL A 81 -3.93 -9.68 -7.37
C VAL A 81 -5.38 -9.97 -6.99
N TYR A 82 -5.90 -9.32 -5.95
CA TYR A 82 -7.30 -9.47 -5.51
C TYR A 82 -8.27 -9.08 -6.63
N ILE A 83 -8.12 -7.87 -7.19
CA ILE A 83 -9.01 -7.35 -8.25
C ILE A 83 -9.01 -8.27 -9.46
N HIS A 84 -7.82 -8.67 -9.94
CA HIS A 84 -7.69 -9.50 -11.13
C HIS A 84 -8.13 -10.96 -10.91
N THR A 85 -8.19 -11.39 -9.65
CA THR A 85 -8.83 -12.67 -9.26
C THR A 85 -10.35 -12.57 -9.26
N LYS A 86 -10.92 -11.41 -8.86
CA LYS A 86 -12.38 -11.22 -8.77
C LYS A 86 -13.04 -10.78 -10.08
N ASN A 87 -12.28 -10.26 -11.05
CA ASN A 87 -12.84 -9.68 -12.27
C ASN A 87 -12.09 -10.12 -13.53
N GLU A 88 -12.61 -11.18 -14.15
CA GLU A 88 -12.05 -11.75 -15.37
C GLU A 88 -12.02 -10.76 -16.54
N ASN A 89 -13.03 -9.88 -16.65
CA ASN A 89 -13.08 -8.88 -17.72
C ASN A 89 -11.91 -7.90 -17.64
N LEU A 90 -11.52 -7.46 -16.43
CA LEU A 90 -10.34 -6.62 -16.23
C LEU A 90 -9.06 -7.35 -16.64
N THR A 91 -8.93 -8.62 -16.23
CA THR A 91 -7.79 -9.47 -16.59
C THR A 91 -7.69 -9.65 -18.11
N ASN A 92 -8.81 -9.92 -18.78
CA ASN A 92 -8.86 -10.08 -20.24
C ASN A 92 -8.50 -8.78 -20.99
N ARG A 93 -8.89 -7.61 -20.48
CA ARG A 93 -8.47 -6.31 -21.05
C ARG A 93 -6.96 -6.12 -20.91
N LEU A 94 -6.41 -6.42 -19.74
CA LEU A 94 -4.97 -6.31 -19.50
C LEU A 94 -4.17 -7.24 -20.40
N LEU A 95 -4.57 -8.52 -20.52
CA LEU A 95 -3.92 -9.48 -21.42
C LEU A 95 -3.90 -9.02 -22.88
N LYS A 96 -5.02 -8.46 -23.37
CA LYS A 96 -5.10 -7.90 -24.74
C LYS A 96 -4.11 -6.75 -24.94
N LYS A 97 -3.88 -5.93 -23.93
CA LYS A 97 -2.88 -4.84 -23.97
C LYS A 97 -1.45 -5.37 -23.93
N MET A 98 -1.19 -6.38 -23.09
CA MET A 98 0.17 -6.91 -22.88
C MET A 98 0.64 -7.84 -24.00
N LYS A 99 -0.29 -8.49 -24.72
CA LYS A 99 0.00 -9.43 -25.83
C LYS A 99 1.06 -10.47 -25.45
N PRO A 100 0.78 -11.32 -24.45
CA PRO A 100 1.70 -12.37 -24.03
C PRO A 100 2.00 -13.37 -25.14
N ALA A 101 3.18 -13.99 -25.07
CA ALA A 101 3.52 -15.11 -25.92
C ALA A 101 2.69 -16.35 -25.54
N ALA A 102 2.44 -17.26 -26.49
CA ALA A 102 1.54 -18.40 -26.28
C ALA A 102 1.99 -19.35 -25.15
N ASP A 103 3.30 -19.43 -24.90
CA ASP A 103 3.95 -20.24 -23.85
C ASP A 103 3.98 -19.58 -22.46
N THR A 104 3.38 -18.39 -22.32
CA THR A 104 3.42 -17.64 -21.05
C THR A 104 2.61 -18.31 -19.93
N PHE A 105 1.62 -19.14 -20.27
CA PHE A 105 0.59 -19.63 -19.33
C PHE A 105 0.55 -21.16 -19.16
N ASP A 106 1.64 -21.87 -19.47
CA ASP A 106 1.71 -23.32 -19.25
C ASP A 106 1.35 -23.69 -17.79
N GLU A 107 0.58 -24.78 -17.63
CA GLU A 107 -0.02 -25.24 -16.36
C GLU A 107 0.98 -25.19 -15.19
N CYS A 108 0.70 -24.37 -14.19
CA CYS A 108 1.47 -24.28 -12.95
C CYS A 108 0.56 -23.87 -11.80
N ASP A 109 0.99 -24.15 -10.57
CA ASP A 109 0.31 -23.81 -9.30
C ASP A 109 0.22 -22.29 -9.01
N ILE A 110 0.46 -21.44 -10.01
CA ILE A 110 0.48 -19.98 -9.86
C ILE A 110 -0.73 -19.35 -10.52
N ALA A 111 -1.41 -18.47 -9.78
CA ALA A 111 -2.53 -17.75 -10.32
C ALA A 111 -2.05 -16.72 -11.35
N LEU A 112 -2.78 -16.61 -12.46
CA LEU A 112 -2.50 -15.65 -13.53
C LEU A 112 -2.34 -14.21 -13.00
N SER A 113 -3.19 -13.81 -12.06
CA SER A 113 -3.15 -12.48 -11.43
C SER A 113 -1.83 -12.20 -10.71
N GLU A 114 -1.26 -13.21 -10.04
CA GLU A 114 0.05 -13.12 -9.38
C GLU A 114 1.17 -12.97 -10.39
N LEU A 115 1.17 -13.75 -11.48
CA LEU A 115 2.15 -13.62 -12.55
C LEU A 115 2.08 -12.23 -13.20
N LEU A 116 0.87 -11.75 -13.49
CA LEU A 116 0.65 -10.43 -14.07
C LEU A 116 1.20 -9.31 -13.18
N SER A 117 1.04 -9.43 -11.86
CA SER A 117 1.49 -8.42 -10.89
C SER A 117 3.00 -8.15 -10.99
N LYS A 118 3.81 -9.14 -11.40
CA LYS A 118 5.28 -9.00 -11.55
C LYS A 118 5.72 -8.17 -12.76
N SER A 119 4.77 -7.79 -13.60
CA SER A 119 5.02 -6.88 -14.72
C SER A 119 4.97 -5.41 -14.31
N PHE A 120 4.58 -5.13 -13.07
CA PHE A 120 4.44 -3.78 -12.52
C PHE A 120 5.41 -3.56 -11.36
N ASN A 121 6.01 -2.38 -11.32
CA ASN A 121 6.78 -1.91 -10.19
C ASN A 121 5.91 -0.97 -9.34
N PHE A 122 5.34 -1.48 -8.25
CA PHE A 122 4.49 -0.68 -7.36
C PHE A 122 5.27 0.33 -6.50
N GLN A 123 6.60 0.37 -6.60
CA GLN A 123 7.47 1.45 -6.07
C GLN A 123 7.71 2.57 -7.10
N ASN A 124 6.89 2.65 -8.14
CA ASN A 124 6.92 3.71 -9.13
C ASN A 124 5.48 4.15 -9.42
N VAL A 125 5.18 5.44 -9.24
CA VAL A 125 3.82 5.97 -9.36
C VAL A 125 3.25 5.71 -10.75
N LYS A 126 4.02 5.94 -11.81
CA LYS A 126 3.55 5.74 -13.18
C LYS A 126 3.22 4.26 -13.45
N ASP A 127 4.07 3.35 -12.99
CA ASP A 127 3.85 1.92 -13.14
C ASP A 127 2.64 1.43 -12.36
N LEU A 128 2.40 2.00 -11.17
CA LEU A 128 1.22 1.74 -10.35
C LEU A 128 -0.04 2.25 -11.06
N GLU A 129 -0.03 3.48 -11.57
CA GLU A 129 -1.12 4.04 -12.37
C GLU A 129 -1.47 3.13 -13.56
N GLU A 130 -0.46 2.75 -14.35
CA GLU A 130 -0.64 1.82 -15.47
C GLU A 130 -1.24 0.46 -15.06
N ALA A 131 -0.99 0.01 -13.83
CA ALA A 131 -1.55 -1.25 -13.30
C ALA A 131 -3.06 -1.14 -13.01
N PHE A 132 -3.56 0.06 -12.73
CA PHE A 132 -4.94 0.31 -12.31
C PHE A 132 -5.77 1.17 -13.29
N ASP A 133 -5.18 1.63 -14.40
CA ASP A 133 -5.84 2.46 -15.42
C ASP A 133 -7.23 1.96 -15.83
N ASP A 134 -7.37 0.64 -16.07
CA ASP A 134 -8.62 0.02 -16.53
C ASP A 134 -9.71 -0.08 -15.46
N LEU A 135 -9.37 0.23 -14.21
CA LEU A 135 -10.27 0.09 -13.09
C LEU A 135 -11.08 1.36 -12.83
N TRP A 136 -10.51 2.55 -13.03
CA TRP A 136 -11.20 3.83 -12.85
C TRP A 136 -11.19 4.76 -14.08
N GLY A 137 -10.67 4.31 -15.22
CA GLY A 137 -10.77 5.05 -16.48
C GLY A 137 -9.91 6.32 -16.52
N GLY A 138 -8.83 6.37 -15.72
CA GLY A 138 -7.94 7.51 -15.56
C GLY A 138 -6.93 7.27 -14.43
N SER A 139 -6.28 8.34 -13.97
CA SER A 139 -5.28 8.31 -12.88
C SER A 139 -5.92 7.84 -11.56
N PHE A 140 -5.65 6.58 -11.23
CA PHE A 140 -6.11 5.87 -10.05
C PHE A 140 -5.71 6.57 -8.75
N LEU A 141 -4.44 6.95 -8.56
CA LEU A 141 -4.03 7.61 -7.31
C LEU A 141 -4.61 9.02 -7.22
N GLN A 142 -4.67 9.75 -8.33
CA GLN A 142 -5.34 11.04 -8.34
C GLN A 142 -6.81 10.90 -7.92
N ASN A 143 -7.52 9.91 -8.48
CA ASN A 143 -8.91 9.64 -8.12
C ASN A 143 -9.04 9.28 -6.64
N ILE A 144 -8.16 8.42 -6.10
CA ILE A 144 -8.14 8.10 -4.67
C ILE A 144 -7.96 9.36 -3.83
N CYS A 145 -7.02 10.23 -4.21
CA CYS A 145 -6.64 11.35 -3.39
C CYS A 145 -7.62 12.54 -3.46
N THR A 146 -8.40 12.68 -4.54
CA THR A 146 -9.38 13.77 -4.72
C THR A 146 -10.83 13.37 -4.43
N THR A 147 -11.14 12.09 -4.35
CA THR A 147 -12.53 11.65 -4.17
C THR A 147 -12.87 11.62 -2.68
N ASP A 148 -14.00 12.21 -2.34
CA ASP A 148 -14.58 12.13 -0.99
C ASP A 148 -15.12 10.71 -0.73
N ILE A 149 -14.68 10.09 0.37
CA ILE A 149 -15.20 8.80 0.82
C ILE A 149 -16.48 8.92 1.67
N GLY A 150 -16.97 10.15 1.87
CA GLY A 150 -18.17 10.47 2.62
C GLY A 150 -17.98 10.35 4.13
N THR A 151 -19.05 10.03 4.86
CA THR A 151 -19.01 9.89 6.30
C THR A 151 -18.16 8.70 6.74
N CYS A 152 -17.14 8.94 7.56
CA CYS A 152 -16.25 7.93 8.10
C CYS A 152 -15.99 8.14 9.60
N GLY A 153 -15.54 7.08 10.27
CA GLY A 153 -14.96 7.20 11.59
C GLY A 153 -13.47 7.57 11.50
N ILE A 154 -13.04 8.49 12.35
CA ILE A 154 -11.65 8.92 12.52
C ILE A 154 -11.46 9.41 13.96
N SER A 155 -10.40 8.99 14.64
CA SER A 155 -10.12 9.39 16.04
C SER A 155 -11.31 9.16 16.97
N GLY A 156 -12.01 8.02 16.82
CA GLY A 156 -13.21 7.68 17.59
C GLY A 156 -14.43 8.58 17.36
N GLN A 157 -14.37 9.52 16.40
CA GLN A 157 -15.46 10.42 16.05
C GLN A 157 -15.97 10.14 14.64
N VAL A 158 -17.18 10.60 14.36
CA VAL A 158 -17.74 10.58 13.01
C VAL A 158 -17.36 11.90 12.35
N SER A 159 -16.67 11.82 11.23
CA SER A 159 -16.37 12.96 10.36
C SER A 159 -17.15 12.83 9.05
N GLY A 160 -17.60 13.96 8.53
CA GLY A 160 -18.00 14.07 7.13
C GLY A 160 -16.80 14.42 6.25
N GLU A 161 -16.96 14.22 4.94
CA GLU A 161 -16.12 14.80 3.89
C GLU A 161 -14.61 14.54 4.04
N PHE A 162 -14.19 13.29 3.82
CA PHE A 162 -12.78 12.90 3.91
C PHE A 162 -12.15 12.80 2.52
N VAL A 163 -11.22 13.71 2.23
CA VAL A 163 -10.45 13.79 0.98
C VAL A 163 -8.96 13.93 1.32
N VAL A 164 -8.11 13.06 0.78
CA VAL A 164 -6.66 13.08 1.07
C VAL A 164 -6.03 14.42 0.70
N ASN A 165 -6.39 14.98 -0.46
CA ASN A 165 -5.87 16.26 -0.94
C ASN A 165 -6.17 17.45 -0.01
N ASN A 166 -7.19 17.36 0.85
CA ASN A 166 -7.46 18.42 1.82
C ASN A 166 -6.38 18.47 2.92
N PHE A 167 -5.64 17.37 3.12
CA PHE A 167 -4.57 17.25 4.12
C PHE A 167 -3.18 17.24 3.49
N PHE A 168 -3.05 16.68 2.28
CA PHE A 168 -1.79 16.45 1.59
C PHE A 168 -1.95 16.71 0.09
N ASP A 169 -1.99 17.98 -0.32
CA ASP A 169 -2.10 18.39 -1.72
C ASP A 169 -0.86 18.04 -2.57
N ASP A 170 0.30 17.92 -1.92
CA ASP A 170 1.59 17.52 -2.50
C ASP A 170 1.90 16.02 -2.35
N TRP A 171 0.91 15.16 -2.08
CA TRP A 171 1.11 13.73 -1.85
C TRP A 171 1.99 13.07 -2.93
N HIS A 172 1.83 13.49 -4.18
CA HIS A 172 2.56 12.94 -5.32
C HIS A 172 4.06 13.22 -5.22
N GLU A 173 4.45 14.42 -4.79
CA GLU A 173 5.87 14.77 -4.56
C GLU A 173 6.44 13.95 -3.40
N VAL A 174 5.69 13.84 -2.31
CA VAL A 174 6.12 13.09 -1.12
C VAL A 174 6.34 11.61 -1.44
N VAL A 175 5.42 10.97 -2.16
CA VAL A 175 5.55 9.56 -2.58
C VAL A 175 6.78 9.37 -3.45
N ASN A 176 6.98 10.20 -4.47
CA ASN A 176 8.15 10.09 -5.36
C ASN A 176 9.48 10.35 -4.64
N LYS A 177 9.52 11.34 -3.74
CA LYS A 177 10.70 11.62 -2.91
C LYS A 177 11.00 10.43 -1.99
N THR A 178 9.98 9.81 -1.39
CA THR A 178 10.11 8.62 -0.52
C THR A 178 10.66 7.43 -1.32
N PHE A 179 10.14 7.18 -2.54
CA PHE A 179 10.68 6.15 -3.43
C PHE A 179 12.15 6.41 -3.79
N SER A 180 12.51 7.66 -4.08
CA SER A 180 13.89 8.05 -4.38
C SER A 180 14.83 7.80 -3.20
N ILE A 181 14.41 8.20 -1.99
CA ILE A 181 15.19 7.98 -0.75
C ILE A 181 15.38 6.47 -0.53
N ARG A 182 14.32 5.67 -0.59
CA ARG A 182 14.42 4.21 -0.42
C ARG A 182 15.34 3.58 -1.47
N HIS A 183 15.24 3.98 -2.73
CA HIS A 183 16.12 3.47 -3.79
C HIS A 183 17.60 3.73 -3.46
N LYS A 184 17.93 4.96 -3.06
CA LYS A 184 19.31 5.32 -2.66
C LYS A 184 19.75 4.57 -1.40
N VAL A 185 18.90 4.46 -0.38
CA VAL A 185 19.20 3.71 0.86
C VAL A 185 19.55 2.24 0.58
N VAL A 186 18.86 1.60 -0.36
CA VAL A 186 19.07 0.18 -0.68
C VAL A 186 20.28 -0.06 -1.60
N HIS A 187 20.54 0.83 -2.55
CA HIS A 187 21.54 0.60 -3.59
C HIS A 187 22.85 1.38 -3.40
N ASP A 188 22.86 2.41 -2.57
CA ASP A 188 24.04 3.22 -2.28
C ASP A 188 24.39 3.12 -0.79
N ALA A 189 25.36 2.25 -0.48
CA ALA A 189 25.84 2.05 0.88
C ALA A 189 26.52 3.29 1.48
N ASN A 190 26.84 4.32 0.68
CA ASN A 190 27.38 5.60 1.16
C ASN A 190 26.28 6.65 1.37
N TYR A 191 25.07 6.42 0.86
CA TYR A 191 23.96 7.36 1.05
C TYR A 191 23.55 7.43 2.52
N ARG A 192 23.53 8.65 3.06
CA ARG A 192 23.10 8.97 4.42
C ARG A 192 22.02 10.06 4.31
N PRO A 193 20.72 9.72 4.26
CA PRO A 193 19.69 10.76 4.28
C PRO A 193 19.78 11.52 5.60
N GLU A 194 19.71 12.85 5.52
CA GLU A 194 19.55 13.68 6.70
C GLU A 194 18.18 13.37 7.35
N VAL A 195 18.16 13.41 8.69
CA VAL A 195 16.93 13.19 9.44
C VAL A 195 16.06 14.43 9.31
N ASP A 196 14.95 14.28 8.60
CA ASP A 196 13.93 15.29 8.38
C ASP A 196 12.63 14.76 8.98
N ILE A 197 12.41 15.10 10.25
CA ILE A 197 11.27 14.60 11.04
C ILE A 197 9.94 15.04 10.42
N GLN A 198 9.87 16.27 9.90
CA GLN A 198 8.63 16.78 9.30
C GLN A 198 8.30 16.01 8.03
N PHE A 199 9.29 15.77 7.17
CA PHE A 199 9.07 15.02 5.95
C PHE A 199 8.70 13.56 6.21
N ILE A 200 9.36 12.87 7.16
CA ILE A 200 9.02 11.47 7.42
C ILE A 200 7.63 11.32 8.06
N GLN A 201 7.22 12.23 8.94
CA GLN A 201 5.86 12.21 9.51
C GLN A 201 4.80 12.39 8.42
N LYS A 202 5.08 13.27 7.46
CA LYS A 202 4.23 13.47 6.28
C LYS A 202 4.18 12.22 5.40
N ALA A 203 5.34 11.62 5.13
CA ALA A 203 5.42 10.38 4.36
C ALA A 203 4.70 9.22 5.06
N GLU A 204 4.90 9.05 6.36
CA GLU A 204 4.20 8.07 7.20
C GLU A 204 2.68 8.20 7.07
N ALA A 205 2.15 9.42 7.25
CA ALA A 205 0.73 9.68 7.12
C ALA A 205 0.20 9.34 5.71
N ILE A 206 0.89 9.74 4.65
CA ILE A 206 0.48 9.46 3.26
C ILE A 206 0.49 7.95 2.96
N PHE A 207 1.54 7.25 3.38
CA PHE A 207 1.70 5.81 3.14
C PHE A 207 0.75 4.96 4.01
N LEU A 208 0.22 5.52 5.09
CA LEU A 208 -0.87 4.94 5.88
C LEU A 208 -2.25 5.24 5.27
N LEU A 209 -2.51 6.49 4.88
CA LEU A 209 -3.84 6.95 4.49
C LEU A 209 -4.26 6.50 3.09
N ILE A 210 -3.39 6.64 2.08
CA ILE A 210 -3.76 6.31 0.69
C ILE A 210 -4.20 4.84 0.56
N PRO A 211 -3.49 3.85 1.12
CA PRO A 211 -3.95 2.45 1.13
C PRO A 211 -5.31 2.22 1.79
N GLN A 212 -5.62 2.94 2.87
CA GLN A 212 -6.91 2.83 3.54
C GLN A 212 -8.05 3.39 2.67
N VAL A 213 -7.82 4.54 2.03
CA VAL A 213 -8.78 5.12 1.08
C VAL A 213 -8.94 4.23 -0.16
N ALA A 214 -7.85 3.66 -0.69
CA ALA A 214 -7.91 2.69 -1.76
C ALA A 214 -8.78 1.48 -1.36
N THR A 215 -8.60 0.96 -0.15
CA THR A 215 -9.41 -0.14 0.39
C THR A 215 -10.89 0.22 0.45
N HIS A 216 -11.23 1.45 0.83
CA HIS A 216 -12.61 1.92 0.83
C HIS A 216 -13.25 1.79 -0.56
N PHE A 217 -12.58 2.28 -1.60
CA PHE A 217 -13.09 2.21 -2.98
C PHE A 217 -13.16 0.77 -3.50
N ILE A 218 -12.18 -0.08 -3.16
CA ILE A 218 -12.19 -1.50 -3.50
C ILE A 218 -13.37 -2.20 -2.82
N ALA A 219 -13.64 -1.92 -1.56
CA ALA A 219 -14.78 -2.46 -0.83
C ALA A 219 -16.11 -2.06 -1.44
N GLN A 220 -16.28 -0.81 -1.85
CA GLN A 220 -17.49 -0.37 -2.55
C GLN A 220 -17.68 -1.10 -3.89
N LYS A 221 -16.59 -1.30 -4.65
CA LYS A 221 -16.65 -1.86 -6.01
C LYS A 221 -16.74 -3.38 -6.06
N PHE A 222 -16.10 -4.07 -5.12
CA PHE A 222 -15.92 -5.53 -5.14
C PHE A 222 -16.58 -6.24 -3.96
N SER A 223 -17.33 -5.52 -3.12
CA SER A 223 -17.95 -6.08 -1.89
C SER A 223 -16.92 -6.71 -0.95
N PHE A 224 -15.72 -6.13 -0.88
CA PHE A 224 -14.65 -6.55 0.02
C PHE A 224 -14.98 -6.18 1.48
N LYS A 225 -14.67 -7.09 2.42
CA LYS A 225 -14.81 -6.81 3.86
C LYS A 225 -13.81 -5.73 4.26
N ARG A 226 -14.26 -4.73 5.01
CA ARG A 226 -13.40 -3.63 5.47
C ARG A 226 -13.61 -3.38 6.96
N ILE A 227 -12.62 -2.74 7.58
CA ILE A 227 -12.73 -2.26 8.95
C ILE A 227 -13.85 -1.21 9.01
N ALA A 228 -14.70 -1.35 10.01
CA ALA A 228 -15.84 -0.47 10.23
C ALA A 228 -15.84 0.05 11.67
N PHE A 229 -16.25 1.31 11.79
CA PHE A 229 -16.50 1.98 13.06
C PHE A 229 -17.98 1.91 13.39
N SER A 230 -18.28 1.42 14.59
CA SER A 230 -19.66 1.34 15.09
C SER A 230 -19.94 2.50 16.03
N LYS A 231 -20.96 3.30 15.71
CA LYS A 231 -21.51 4.32 16.62
C LYS A 231 -23.02 4.35 16.52
N ASN A 232 -23.70 4.20 17.65
CA ASN A 232 -25.17 4.21 17.73
C ASN A 232 -25.85 3.21 16.76
N GLY A 233 -25.26 2.03 16.56
CA GLY A 233 -25.80 0.99 15.66
C GLY A 233 -25.57 1.25 14.17
N GLN A 234 -24.85 2.31 13.79
CA GLN A 234 -24.39 2.55 12.42
C GLN A 234 -22.96 2.05 12.23
N TYR A 235 -22.69 1.44 11.07
CA TYR A 235 -21.36 0.99 10.67
C TYR A 235 -20.83 1.87 9.55
N LEU A 236 -19.76 2.60 9.85
CA LEU A 236 -19.11 3.53 8.93
C LEU A 236 -17.71 3.01 8.56
N PRO A 237 -17.16 3.34 7.38
CA PRO A 237 -15.75 3.11 7.11
C PRO A 237 -14.88 3.74 8.19
N TYR A 238 -13.79 3.08 8.59
CA TYR A 238 -12.83 3.66 9.53
C TYR A 238 -11.51 3.99 8.84
N ILE A 239 -10.96 5.16 9.17
CA ILE A 239 -9.63 5.60 8.74
C ILE A 239 -8.77 5.80 9.98
N PHE A 240 -7.73 4.97 10.13
CA PHE A 240 -6.75 5.11 11.19
C PHE A 240 -5.78 6.25 10.88
N THR A 241 -5.64 7.14 11.84
CA THR A 241 -4.53 8.10 11.92
C THR A 241 -3.28 7.44 12.52
N VAL A 242 -2.12 8.07 12.33
CA VAL A 242 -0.87 7.62 12.97
C VAL A 242 -1.02 7.58 14.49
N SER A 243 -1.67 8.58 15.10
CA SER A 243 -1.88 8.61 16.54
C SER A 243 -2.70 7.44 17.05
N GLU A 244 -3.70 6.98 16.30
CA GLU A 244 -4.50 5.81 16.67
C GLU A 244 -3.73 4.50 16.45
N ILE A 245 -2.92 4.42 15.40
CA ILE A 245 -2.01 3.28 15.23
C ILE A 245 -1.05 3.15 16.42
N LEU A 246 -0.65 4.28 17.03
CA LEU A 246 0.27 4.27 18.17
C LEU A 246 -0.43 4.10 19.53
N SER A 247 -1.75 4.23 19.60
CA SER A 247 -2.47 4.15 20.87
C SER A 247 -2.72 2.70 21.31
N ASP A 248 -2.81 2.51 22.62
CA ASP A 248 -3.12 1.21 23.25
C ASP A 248 -4.58 1.17 23.78
N ASP A 249 -5.46 2.07 23.31
CA ASP A 249 -6.81 2.31 23.84
C ASP A 249 -7.95 1.69 22.99
N TRP A 250 -7.61 0.88 21.99
CA TRP A 250 -8.57 0.15 21.15
C TRP A 250 -8.28 -1.35 21.09
N VAL A 251 -9.29 -2.12 20.69
CA VAL A 251 -9.22 -3.57 20.50
C VAL A 251 -9.92 -3.95 19.21
N VAL A 252 -9.39 -4.93 18.48
CA VAL A 252 -10.07 -5.54 17.32
C VAL A 252 -11.11 -6.54 17.82
N ILE A 253 -12.34 -6.43 17.34
CA ILE A 253 -13.43 -7.36 17.62
C ILE A 253 -13.83 -8.01 16.28
N ASP A 254 -13.83 -9.34 16.23
CA ASP A 254 -14.22 -10.15 15.07
C ASP A 254 -15.74 -10.24 14.86
#